data_AF-A0A519HZU8-F1
#
_entry.id   AF-A0A519HZU8-F1
#
_cell.length_a   1.000
_cell.length_b   1.000
_cell.length_c   1.000
_cell.angle_alpha   90.00
_cell.angle_beta   90.00
_cell.angle_gamma   90.00
#
_symmetry.space_group_name_H-M   'P 1'
#
loop_
_entity.id
_entity.type
_entity.pdbx_description
1 polymer ?
#
loop_
_entity_poly.entity_id
_entity_poly.type
_entity_poly.pdbx_seq_one_letter_code
_entity_poly.pdbx_strand_id
1 'polypeptide(L)'
;MTGVGRFVIFADTVSLERDGDGVRLRAFQVAEDGFEVAGQRYWGGWSWWRFDCAARTADRLDFASVKDGGAEGPATADTAPAYDAAPGGDAAELLAVACDPNAATGAVADTLEDAVRLGRRALAD
;
A
#
# COMPACT_ATOMS: atom_id res chain seq x y z
N MET A 1 6.97 7.39 0.37
CA MET A 1 5.75 7.67 1.15
C MET A 1 4.84 8.49 0.27
N THR A 2 3.71 7.93 -0.16
CA THR A 2 2.84 8.55 -1.16
C THR A 2 1.43 8.59 -0.57
N GLY A 3 0.96 9.78 -0.19
CA GLY A 3 -0.35 10.01 0.45
C GLY A 3 -0.31 10.24 1.98
N VAL A 4 -0.90 11.35 2.41
CA VAL A 4 -1.35 11.57 3.80
C VAL A 4 -2.88 11.59 3.77
N GLY A 5 -3.47 10.47 3.39
CA GLY A 5 -4.82 10.13 3.85
C GLY A 5 -4.75 9.74 5.32
N ARG A 6 -5.84 9.25 5.91
CA ARG A 6 -5.89 8.78 7.31
C ARG A 6 -4.94 7.60 7.62
N PHE A 7 -4.12 7.18 6.65
CA PHE A 7 -3.19 6.06 6.65
C PHE A 7 -1.94 6.43 5.86
N VAL A 8 -0.79 5.86 6.23
CA VAL A 8 0.44 5.98 5.45
C VAL A 8 0.64 4.70 4.64
N ILE A 9 0.93 4.86 3.34
CA ILE A 9 1.14 3.75 2.42
C ILE A 9 2.54 3.80 1.80
N PHE A 10 3.15 2.62 1.71
CA PHE A 10 4.40 2.36 1.00
C PHE A 10 4.12 1.48 -0.22
N ALA A 11 4.53 1.92 -1.41
CA ALA A 11 4.58 1.07 -2.59
C ALA A 11 5.80 0.15 -2.50
N ASP A 12 5.61 -1.15 -2.69
CA ASP A 12 6.69 -2.12 -2.82
C ASP A 12 7.15 -2.16 -4.29
N THR A 13 8.14 -1.34 -4.61
CA THR A 13 8.66 -1.22 -5.98
C THR A 13 9.40 -2.48 -6.46
N VAL A 14 9.85 -3.36 -5.56
CA VAL A 14 10.47 -4.63 -5.98
C VAL A 14 9.44 -5.67 -6.42
N SER A 15 8.18 -5.52 -6.01
CA SER A 15 7.06 -6.36 -6.45
C SER A 15 6.42 -5.91 -7.76
N LEU A 16 6.91 -4.82 -8.36
CA LEU A 16 6.31 -4.24 -9.56
C LEU A 16 6.49 -5.17 -10.76
N GLU A 17 5.37 -5.58 -11.34
CA GLU A 17 5.32 -6.49 -12.49
C GLU A 17 4.29 -6.04 -13.52
N ARG A 18 4.51 -6.38 -14.80
CA ARG A 18 3.48 -6.20 -15.83
C ARG A 18 2.44 -7.30 -15.69
N ASP A 19 1.17 -6.94 -15.84
CA ASP A 19 0.03 -7.86 -15.73
C ASP A 19 -0.99 -7.61 -16.86
N GLY A 20 -0.79 -8.28 -17.98
CA GLY A 20 -1.53 -8.04 -19.23
C GLY A 20 -1.32 -6.61 -19.71
N ASP A 21 -2.42 -5.88 -19.88
CA ASP A 21 -2.43 -4.46 -20.25
C ASP A 21 -2.22 -3.51 -19.05
N GLY A 22 -2.07 -4.06 -17.84
CA GLY A 22 -1.87 -3.31 -16.61
C GLY A 22 -0.50 -3.53 -15.97
N VAL A 23 -0.31 -2.89 -14.82
CA VAL A 23 0.84 -3.07 -13.93
C VAL A 23 0.32 -3.48 -12.56
N ARG A 24 1.02 -4.40 -11.91
CA ARG A 24 0.68 -4.88 -10.57
C ARG A 24 1.83 -4.59 -9.60
N LEU A 25 1.50 -4.25 -8.37
CA LEU A 25 2.45 -4.11 -7.26
C LEU A 25 1.77 -4.40 -5.92
N ARG A 26 2.57 -4.68 -4.88
CA ARG A 26 2.12 -4.68 -3.50
C ARG A 26 2.24 -3.31 -2.89
N ALA A 27 1.31 -2.99 -2.00
CA ALA A 27 1.40 -1.82 -1.14
C ALA A 27 1.25 -2.23 0.32
N PHE A 28 2.03 -1.61 1.19
CA PHE A 28 1.91 -1.76 2.64
C PHE A 28 1.20 -0.55 3.22
N GLN A 29 0.06 -0.77 3.86
CA GLN A 29 -0.65 0.23 4.64
C GLN A 29 -0.24 0.11 6.10
N VAL A 30 0.34 1.17 6.66
CA VAL A 30 0.77 1.23 8.06
C VAL A 30 -0.42 1.54 8.97
N ALA A 31 -0.57 0.76 10.03
CA ALA A 31 -1.49 1.05 11.11
C ALA A 31 -0.87 2.01 12.13
N GLU A 32 -1.71 2.81 12.79
CA GLU A 32 -1.31 3.66 13.91
C GLU A 32 -0.64 2.85 15.03
N ASP A 33 0.19 3.53 15.85
CA ASP A 33 0.81 2.84 16.96
C ASP A 33 -0.24 2.37 17.98
N GLY A 34 -0.03 1.18 18.52
CA GLY A 34 -0.97 0.54 19.44
C GLY A 34 -2.24 -0.02 18.78
N PHE A 35 -2.40 0.03 17.45
CA PHE A 35 -3.56 -0.57 16.78
C PHE A 35 -3.68 -2.07 17.11
N GLU A 36 -4.84 -2.45 17.64
CA GLU A 36 -5.10 -3.78 18.20
C GLU A 36 -6.51 -4.27 17.80
N VAL A 37 -6.61 -5.55 17.46
CA VAL A 37 -7.88 -6.23 17.24
C VAL A 37 -7.88 -7.52 18.06
N ALA A 38 -8.86 -7.66 18.96
CA ALA A 38 -9.04 -8.85 19.80
C ALA A 38 -7.77 -9.29 20.56
N GLY A 39 -7.00 -8.33 21.13
CA GLY A 39 -5.78 -8.63 21.88
C GLY A 39 -4.51 -8.82 21.03
N GLN A 40 -4.62 -8.77 19.69
CA GLN A 40 -3.49 -8.87 18.78
C GLN A 40 -3.12 -7.49 18.23
N ARG A 41 -1.87 -7.08 18.42
CA ARG A 41 -1.30 -5.86 17.82
C ARG A 41 -0.92 -6.08 16.36
N TYR A 42 -1.09 -5.05 15.55
CA TYR A 42 -0.76 -5.10 14.13
C TYR A 42 0.14 -3.94 13.71
N TRP A 43 0.97 -4.20 12.71
CA TRP A 43 1.77 -3.19 12.02
C TRP A 43 1.00 -2.53 10.89
N GLY A 44 0.00 -3.21 10.33
CA GLY A 44 -0.69 -2.77 9.13
C GLY A 44 -1.22 -3.92 8.31
N GLY A 45 -1.18 -3.77 6.99
CA GLY A 45 -1.51 -4.84 6.06
C GLY A 45 -0.94 -4.64 4.67
N TRP A 46 -0.72 -5.75 3.99
CA TRP A 46 -0.35 -5.79 2.58
C TRP A 46 -1.59 -5.91 1.71
N SER A 47 -1.56 -5.27 0.55
CA SER A 47 -2.52 -5.50 -0.52
C SER A 47 -1.79 -5.60 -1.86
N TRP A 48 -2.22 -6.54 -2.69
CA TRP A 48 -1.93 -6.49 -4.11
C TRP A 48 -2.86 -5.51 -4.81
N TRP A 49 -2.29 -4.76 -5.75
CA TRP A 49 -3.00 -3.79 -6.57
C TRP A 49 -2.66 -4.01 -8.02
N ARG A 50 -3.67 -3.89 -8.89
CA ARG A 50 -3.52 -3.80 -10.34
C ARG A 50 -3.94 -2.41 -10.80
N PHE A 51 -3.18 -1.85 -11.72
CA PHE A 51 -3.40 -0.52 -12.27
C PHE A 51 -3.45 -0.58 -13.79
N ASP A 52 -4.35 0.21 -14.37
CA ASP A 52 -4.33 0.51 -15.81
C ASP A 52 -3.77 1.92 -15.98
N CYS A 53 -2.59 2.02 -16.57
CA CYS A 53 -1.90 3.30 -16.76
C CYS A 53 -2.55 4.19 -17.82
N ALA A 54 -3.25 3.60 -18.80
CA ALA A 54 -3.92 4.34 -19.86
C ALA A 54 -5.29 4.84 -19.39
N ALA A 55 -6.08 3.96 -18.76
CA ALA A 55 -7.39 4.30 -18.22
C ALA A 55 -7.31 5.04 -16.87
N ARG A 56 -6.15 5.04 -16.21
CA ARG A 56 -5.92 5.60 -14.88
C ARG A 56 -6.83 5.00 -13.79
N THR A 57 -7.08 3.70 -13.88
CA THR A 57 -7.88 2.98 -12.88
C THR A 57 -7.01 2.16 -11.95
N ALA A 58 -7.48 1.96 -10.73
CA ALA A 58 -6.89 1.11 -9.72
C ALA A 58 -7.85 0.00 -9.32
N ASP A 59 -7.30 -1.17 -9.05
CA ASP A 59 -8.03 -2.35 -8.58
C ASP A 59 -7.25 -2.94 -7.42
N ARG A 60 -7.84 -2.94 -6.22
CA ARG A 60 -7.24 -3.62 -5.07
C ARG A 60 -7.71 -5.06 -5.11
N LEU A 61 -6.77 -6.00 -5.09
CA LEU A 61 -7.07 -7.41 -5.32
C LEU A 61 -7.26 -8.18 -4.02
N ASP A 62 -6.57 -7.78 -2.96
CA ASP A 62 -6.65 -8.45 -1.66
C ASP A 62 -6.21 -7.57 -0.49
N PHE A 63 -6.31 -8.14 0.72
CA PHE A 63 -5.71 -7.61 1.93
C PHE A 63 -5.24 -8.74 2.86
N ALA A 64 -4.00 -8.65 3.33
CA ALA A 64 -3.40 -9.53 4.31
C ALA A 64 -2.88 -8.72 5.51
N SER A 65 -3.47 -8.95 6.69
CA SER A 65 -3.05 -8.25 7.91
C SER A 65 -1.63 -8.63 8.32
N VAL A 66 -0.83 -7.67 8.76
CA VAL A 66 0.53 -7.92 9.29
C VAL A 66 0.53 -7.67 10.79
N LYS A 67 0.80 -8.73 11.56
CA LYS A 67 0.90 -8.67 13.01
C LYS A 67 2.16 -7.93 13.44
N ASP A 68 2.16 -7.49 14.69
CA ASP A 68 3.39 -7.05 15.34
C ASP A 68 4.46 -8.15 15.25
N GLY A 69 5.68 -7.77 14.88
CA GLY A 69 6.77 -8.69 14.51
C GLY A 69 6.78 -9.14 13.04
N GLY A 70 5.94 -8.56 12.18
CA GLY A 70 6.02 -8.70 10.72
C GLY A 70 5.36 -9.95 10.14
N ALA A 71 4.72 -10.77 10.96
CA ALA A 71 4.05 -11.97 10.50
C ALA A 71 2.78 -11.63 9.68
N GLU A 72 2.81 -11.98 8.40
CA GLU A 72 1.67 -11.82 7.48
C GLU A 72 0.61 -12.91 7.73
N GLY A 73 -0.64 -12.48 7.82
CA GLY A 73 -1.82 -13.35 7.90
C GLY A 73 -2.30 -13.83 6.52
N PRO A 74 -3.39 -14.59 6.46
CA PRO A 74 -3.97 -15.00 5.19
C PRO A 74 -4.50 -13.79 4.41
N ALA A 75 -4.31 -13.79 3.09
CA ALA A 75 -4.90 -12.81 2.19
C ALA A 75 -6.41 -13.08 2.03
N THR A 76 -7.21 -12.02 2.19
CA THR A 76 -8.64 -12.02 1.88
C THR A 76 -8.83 -11.28 0.56
N ALA A 77 -9.48 -11.91 -0.41
CA ALA A 77 -9.75 -11.29 -1.70
C ALA A 77 -10.65 -10.06 -1.54
N ASP A 78 -10.32 -8.99 -2.24
CA ASP A 78 -11.19 -7.85 -2.45
C ASP A 78 -11.97 -8.08 -3.76
N THR A 79 -13.28 -7.85 -3.71
CA THR A 79 -14.19 -8.12 -4.83
C THR A 79 -14.83 -6.85 -5.35
N ALA A 80 -14.42 -5.69 -4.83
CA ALA A 80 -14.80 -4.41 -5.39
C ALA A 80 -14.28 -4.30 -6.83
N PRO A 81 -15.02 -3.66 -7.74
CA PRO A 81 -14.53 -3.42 -9.08
C PRO A 81 -13.40 -2.38 -9.07
N ALA A 82 -12.59 -2.41 -10.14
CA ALA A 82 -11.66 -1.34 -10.45
C ALA A 82 -12.37 0.02 -10.51
N TYR A 83 -11.68 1.07 -10.07
CA TYR A 83 -12.21 2.42 -9.97
C TYR A 83 -11.21 3.48 -10.42
N ASP A 84 -11.70 4.67 -10.76
CA ASP A 84 -10.86 5.79 -11.16
C ASP A 84 -9.96 6.23 -9.99
N ALA A 85 -8.66 6.27 -10.22
CA ALA A 85 -7.70 6.73 -9.23
C ALA A 85 -7.72 8.26 -9.14
N ALA A 86 -8.59 8.79 -8.27
CA ALA A 86 -8.80 10.22 -8.08
C ALA A 86 -7.53 10.92 -7.53
N PRO A 87 -7.11 12.08 -8.10
CA PRO A 87 -5.92 12.79 -7.65
C PRO A 87 -5.91 13.11 -6.14
N GLY A 88 -4.75 12.94 -5.52
CA GLY A 88 -4.55 13.20 -4.08
C GLY A 88 -5.00 12.06 -3.16
N GLY A 89 -5.55 10.97 -3.70
CA GLY A 89 -5.83 9.75 -2.95
C GLY A 89 -4.73 8.69 -3.09
N ASP A 90 -4.66 7.78 -2.12
CA ASP A 90 -3.69 6.69 -2.05
C ASP A 90 -3.58 5.87 -3.34
N ALA A 91 -4.70 5.57 -3.98
CA ALA A 91 -4.71 4.82 -5.23
C ALA A 91 -4.07 5.58 -6.39
N ALA A 92 -4.23 6.91 -6.46
CA ALA A 92 -3.60 7.73 -7.50
C ALA A 92 -2.10 7.88 -7.30
N GLU A 93 -1.69 7.95 -6.05
CA GLU A 93 -0.30 7.96 -5.61
C GLU A 93 0.40 6.64 -5.94
N LEU A 94 -0.21 5.49 -5.62
CA LEU A 94 0.29 4.17 -6.02
C LEU A 94 0.30 3.99 -7.55
N LEU A 95 -0.74 4.47 -8.25
CA LEU A 95 -0.81 4.43 -9.71
C LEU A 95 0.35 5.22 -10.35
N ALA A 96 0.70 6.38 -9.80
CA ALA A 96 1.82 7.17 -10.30
C ALA A 96 3.15 6.38 -10.21
N VAL A 97 3.40 5.73 -9.07
CA VAL A 97 4.57 4.86 -8.88
C VAL A 97 4.54 3.64 -9.80
N ALA A 98 3.37 3.01 -9.98
CA ALA A 98 3.21 1.85 -10.85
C ALA A 98 3.52 2.17 -12.31
N CYS A 99 3.04 3.32 -12.79
CA CYS A 99 3.12 3.70 -14.20
C CYS A 99 4.42 4.44 -14.57
N ASP A 100 5.07 5.08 -13.60
CA ASP A 100 6.42 5.61 -13.72
C ASP A 100 7.17 5.41 -12.38
N PRO A 101 8.00 4.36 -12.26
CA PRO A 101 8.75 4.10 -11.03
C PRO A 101 9.66 5.26 -10.61
N ASN A 102 10.05 6.15 -11.53
CA ASN A 102 10.85 7.34 -11.20
C ASN A 102 10.00 8.46 -10.57
N ALA A 103 8.67 8.35 -10.62
CA ALA A 103 7.75 9.26 -9.97
C ALA A 103 7.58 8.99 -8.47
N ALA A 104 8.22 7.94 -7.93
CA ALA A 104 8.24 7.69 -6.49
C ALA A 104 8.89 8.86 -5.74
N THR A 105 8.07 9.59 -5.00
CA THR A 105 8.52 10.70 -4.16
C THR A 105 8.24 10.37 -2.68
N GLY A 106 9.13 10.82 -1.79
CA GLY A 106 8.99 10.67 -0.34
C GLY A 106 9.91 9.62 0.30
N ALA A 107 9.64 9.30 1.57
CA ALA A 107 10.51 8.42 2.35
C ALA A 107 10.59 7.00 1.76
N VAL A 108 11.81 6.47 1.73
CA VAL A 108 12.14 5.09 1.33
C VAL A 108 12.43 4.29 2.59
N ALA A 109 11.92 3.06 2.64
CA ALA A 109 12.19 2.10 3.69
C ALA A 109 12.76 0.83 3.07
N ASP A 110 13.88 0.35 3.60
CA ASP A 110 14.54 -0.87 3.11
C ASP A 110 14.03 -2.14 3.80
N THR A 111 13.33 -1.97 4.93
CA THR A 111 12.75 -3.05 5.74
C THR A 111 11.31 -2.73 6.12
N LEU A 112 10.55 -3.76 6.48
CA LEU A 112 9.17 -3.60 6.94
C LEU A 112 9.10 -2.84 8.27
N GLU A 113 10.02 -3.13 9.18
CA GLU A 113 10.19 -2.42 10.45
C GLU A 113 10.44 -0.92 10.23
N ASP A 114 11.30 -0.57 9.27
CA ASP A 114 11.54 0.83 8.91
C ASP A 114 10.32 1.49 8.30
N ALA A 115 9.57 0.79 7.45
CA ALA A 115 8.33 1.28 6.88
C ALA A 115 7.31 1.59 7.98
N VAL A 116 7.15 0.70 8.96
CA VAL A 116 6.26 0.90 10.12
C VAL A 116 6.71 2.08 10.96
N ARG A 117 8.00 2.17 11.28
CA ARG A 117 8.57 3.28 12.07
C ARG A 117 8.35 4.63 11.38
N LEU A 118 8.67 4.72 10.10
CA LEU A 118 8.51 5.95 9.31
C LEU A 118 7.03 6.30 9.15
N GLY A 119 6.18 5.32 8.86
CA GLY A 119 4.75 5.53 8.69
C GLY A 119 4.06 5.99 9.96
N ARG A 120 4.33 5.36 11.10
CA ARG A 120 3.76 5.78 12.40
C ARG A 120 4.21 7.17 12.81
N ARG A 121 5.44 7.55 12.49
CA ARG A 121 5.92 8.92 12.70
C ARG A 121 5.10 9.91 11.87
N ALA A 122 4.90 9.62 10.59
CA ALA A 122 4.12 10.48 9.70
C ALA A 122 2.62 10.53 10.05
N LEU A 123 2.06 9.48 10.68
CA LEU A 123 0.69 9.47 11.18
C LEU A 123 0.49 10.33 12.45
N ALA A 124 1.57 10.63 13.18
CA ALA A 124 1.53 11.40 14.41
C ALA A 124 1.72 12.91 14.18
N ASP A 125 2.08 13.32 12.95
CA ASP A 125 2.28 14.71 12.52
C ASP A 125 0.96 15.33 12.01
#